data_AF-A0A1Y1K728-F1
#
_entry.id   AF-A0A1Y1K728-F1
#
_cell.length_a   1.000
_cell.length_b   1.000
_cell.length_c   1.000
_cell.angle_alpha   90.00
_cell.angle_beta   90.00
_cell.angle_gamma   90.00
#
_symmetry.space_group_name_H-M   'P 1'
#
loop_
_entity.id
_entity.type
_entity.pdbx_description
1 polymer ?
#
loop_
_entity_poly.entity_id
_entity_poly.type
_entity_poly.pdbx_seq_one_letter_code
_entity_poly.pdbx_strand_id
1 'polypeptide(L)'
;MSVLCHMALRMVSQTTLKESLSQYEESRPFCTNAHLRPPEDFLQRTLMAAFLLRCLQKTNYFIDGEGNDDDVPNEEEQKIGELLLYNLEMLQFNAHEIYETRYEQENELENAKIGYIAVALYPTVALFNHECYPAVTR
;
A
#
# COMPACT_ATOMS: atom_id res chain seq x y z
N MET A 1 0.22 2.38 10.51
CA MET A 1 1.05 1.18 10.21
C MET A 1 0.20 -0.02 9.79
N SER A 2 -0.63 -0.63 10.66
CA SER A 2 -1.36 -1.89 10.35
C SER A 2 -2.16 -1.87 9.03
N VAL A 3 -3.02 -0.87 8.79
CA VAL A 3 -3.84 -0.79 7.55
C VAL A 3 -2.99 -0.66 6.29
N LEU A 4 -1.91 0.13 6.32
CA LEU A 4 -1.01 0.30 5.18
C LEU A 4 -0.20 -0.97 4.90
N CYS A 5 0.15 -1.74 5.94
CA CYS A 5 0.80 -3.04 5.78
C CYS A 5 -0.12 -4.04 5.10
N HIS A 6 -1.40 -4.09 5.52
CA HIS A 6 -2.41 -4.90 4.85
C HIS A 6 -2.63 -4.47 3.41
N MET A 7 -2.65 -3.17 3.12
CA MET A 7 -2.79 -2.66 1.75
C MET A 7 -1.57 -3.01 0.90
N ALA A 8 -0.34 -2.80 1.40
CA ALA A 8 0.89 -3.18 0.71
C ALA A 8 0.93 -4.68 0.38
N LEU A 9 0.53 -5.53 1.33
CA LEU A 9 0.44 -6.97 1.13
C LEU A 9 -0.62 -7.32 0.07
N ARG A 10 -1.79 -6.68 0.11
CA ARG A 10 -2.88 -6.92 -0.86
C ARG A 10 -2.48 -6.48 -2.27
N MET A 11 -1.75 -5.38 -2.43
CA MET A 11 -1.25 -4.92 -3.73
C MET A 11 -0.37 -5.98 -4.42
N VAL A 12 0.37 -6.78 -3.63
CA VAL A 12 1.18 -7.88 -4.13
C VAL A 12 0.34 -9.16 -4.29
N SER A 13 -0.37 -9.56 -3.22
CA SER A 13 -1.05 -10.86 -3.13
C SER A 13 -2.33 -10.99 -3.94
N GLN A 14 -2.91 -9.89 -4.43
CA GLN A 14 -4.08 -9.91 -5.33
C GLN A 14 -3.70 -10.06 -6.80
N THR A 15 -2.41 -10.09 -7.11
CA THR A 15 -1.87 -10.32 -8.46
C THR A 15 -1.00 -11.57 -8.46
N THR A 16 -0.75 -12.12 -9.65
CA THR A 16 0.20 -13.22 -9.79
C THR A 16 1.64 -12.74 -9.56
N LEU A 17 2.55 -13.66 -9.21
CA LEU A 17 3.97 -13.35 -9.08
C LEU A 17 4.51 -12.63 -10.34
N LYS A 18 4.15 -13.12 -11.53
CA LYS A 18 4.56 -12.54 -12.81
C LYS A 18 4.09 -11.08 -12.97
N GLU A 19 2.85 -10.79 -12.60
CA GLU A 19 2.30 -9.43 -12.65
C GLU A 19 2.95 -8.50 -11.61
N SER A 20 3.22 -9.00 -10.41
CA SER A 20 3.94 -8.23 -9.39
C SER A 20 5.38 -7.91 -9.83
N LEU A 21 6.05 -8.86 -10.48
CA LEU A 21 7.38 -8.64 -11.05
C LEU A 21 7.35 -7.66 -12.23
N SER A 22 6.33 -7.69 -13.09
CA SER A 22 6.21 -6.69 -14.16
C SER A 22 5.99 -5.28 -13.59
N GLN A 23 5.18 -5.14 -12.54
CA GLN A 23 4.98 -3.87 -11.86
C GLN A 23 6.27 -3.35 -11.21
N TYR A 24 7.16 -4.22 -10.74
CA TYR A 24 8.45 -3.81 -10.19
C TYR A 24 9.31 -3.09 -11.25
N GLU A 25 9.26 -3.53 -12.51
CA GLU A 25 10.02 -2.96 -13.62
C GLU A 25 9.40 -1.64 -14.17
N GLU A 26 8.15 -1.34 -13.81
CA GLU A 26 7.47 -0.11 -14.24
C GLU A 26 7.86 1.11 -13.40
N SER A 27 8.04 2.26 -14.06
CA SER A 27 8.28 3.54 -13.39
C SER A 27 7.05 3.98 -12.60
N ARG A 28 7.25 4.37 -11.34
CA ARG A 28 6.16 4.67 -10.41
C ARG A 28 6.07 6.17 -10.13
N PRO A 29 4.92 6.81 -10.40
CA PRO A 29 4.79 8.27 -10.29
C PRO A 29 4.51 8.76 -8.85
N PHE A 30 4.58 7.89 -7.83
CA PHE A 30 4.17 8.25 -6.47
C PHE A 30 5.30 8.85 -5.64
N CYS A 31 4.96 9.86 -4.83
CA CYS A 31 5.92 10.49 -3.95
C CYS A 31 6.18 9.64 -2.69
N THR A 32 7.44 9.43 -2.32
CA THR A 32 7.84 8.76 -1.08
C THR A 32 8.43 9.71 -0.03
N ASN A 33 8.69 10.98 -0.41
CA ASN A 33 9.40 11.95 0.42
C ASN A 33 10.70 11.40 1.05
N ALA A 34 11.41 10.50 0.37
CA ALA A 34 12.59 9.78 0.89
C ALA A 34 13.63 10.70 1.57
N HIS A 35 13.88 11.88 1.01
CA HIS A 35 14.86 12.85 1.50
C HIS A 35 14.44 13.58 2.78
N LEU A 36 13.15 13.55 3.17
CA LEU A 36 12.63 14.18 4.37
C LEU A 36 12.45 13.19 5.54
N ARG A 37 12.62 11.88 5.29
CA ARG A 37 12.31 10.84 6.27
C ARG A 37 13.51 10.60 7.20
N PRO A 38 13.28 10.45 8.52
CA PRO A 38 14.34 10.06 9.43
C PRO A 38 14.79 8.63 9.14
N PRO A 39 16.06 8.26 9.38
CA PRO A 39 16.54 6.90 9.18
C PRO A 39 15.75 5.82 9.95
N GLU A 40 15.18 6.18 11.09
CA GLU A 40 14.33 5.29 11.87
C GLU A 40 13.05 4.87 11.12
N ASP A 41 12.44 5.78 10.36
CA ASP A 41 11.27 5.47 9.52
C ASP A 41 11.62 4.43 8.45
N PHE A 42 12.78 4.61 7.81
CA PHE A 42 13.28 3.65 6.83
C PHE A 42 13.48 2.27 7.46
N LEU A 43 14.16 2.20 8.61
CA LEU A 43 14.37 0.95 9.34
C LEU A 43 13.05 0.25 9.69
N GLN A 44 12.07 0.99 10.21
CA GLN A 44 10.76 0.43 10.57
C GLN A 44 10.01 -0.13 9.35
N ARG A 45 10.06 0.56 8.21
CA ARG A 45 9.44 0.09 6.96
C ARG A 45 10.18 -1.10 6.37
N THR A 46 11.51 -1.12 6.40
CA THR A 46 12.31 -2.27 5.96
C THR A 46 12.04 -3.50 6.82
N LEU A 47 11.97 -3.35 8.14
CA LEU A 47 11.63 -4.45 9.05
C LEU A 47 10.24 -5.02 8.73
N MET A 48 9.27 -4.13 8.48
CA MET A 48 7.92 -4.54 8.11
C MET A 48 7.85 -5.20 6.73
N ALA A 49 8.58 -4.67 5.74
CA ALA A 49 8.67 -5.30 4.42
C ALA A 49 9.28 -6.70 4.49
N ALA A 50 10.35 -6.87 5.27
CA ALA A 50 10.97 -8.17 5.51
C ALA A 50 10.00 -9.13 6.22
N PHE A 51 9.26 -8.66 7.22
CA PHE A 51 8.23 -9.45 7.89
C PHE A 51 7.12 -9.91 6.91
N LEU A 52 6.59 -9.00 6.10
CA LEU A 52 5.57 -9.31 5.09
C LEU A 52 6.11 -10.26 4.02
N LEU A 53 7.37 -10.12 3.61
CA LEU A 53 8.03 -11.06 2.70
C LEU A 53 8.11 -12.47 3.31
N ARG A 54 8.51 -12.59 4.59
CA ARG A 54 8.47 -13.88 5.30
C ARG A 54 7.06 -14.46 5.32
N CYS A 55 6.02 -13.64 5.52
CA CYS A 55 4.64 -14.10 5.42
C CYS A 55 4.34 -14.68 4.03
N LEU A 56 4.72 -14.01 2.94
CA LEU A 56 4.51 -14.51 1.58
C LEU A 56 5.31 -15.80 1.30
N GLN A 57 6.56 -15.91 1.76
CA GLN A 57 7.39 -17.12 1.61
C GLN A 57 6.80 -18.34 2.32
N LYS A 58 6.06 -18.13 3.42
CA LYS A 58 5.32 -19.20 4.13
C LYS A 58 3.94 -19.50 3.52
N THR A 59 3.62 -18.92 2.37
CA THR A 59 2.41 -19.21 1.59
C THR A 59 2.77 -19.71 0.19
N ASN A 60 1.78 -20.16 -0.57
CA ASN A 60 1.97 -20.59 -1.97
C ASN A 60 2.05 -19.43 -2.97
N TYR A 61 2.57 -18.27 -2.56
CA TYR A 61 2.68 -17.09 -3.43
C TYR A 61 3.85 -17.21 -4.43
N PHE A 62 5.00 -17.72 -3.96
CA PHE A 62 6.22 -17.85 -4.78
C PHE A 62 6.37 -19.22 -5.45
N ILE A 63 5.78 -20.27 -4.87
CA ILE A 63 5.96 -21.66 -5.29
C ILE A 63 4.58 -22.32 -5.43
N ASP A 64 4.39 -23.13 -6.47
CA ASP A 64 3.22 -23.98 -6.70
C ASP A 64 3.10 -25.16 -5.68
N GLY A 65 3.34 -24.91 -4.38
CA GLY A 65 2.92 -25.83 -3.31
C GLY A 65 3.94 -26.26 -2.27
N GLU A 66 5.20 -25.84 -2.32
CA GLU A 66 6.19 -26.13 -1.26
C GLU A 66 6.78 -24.81 -0.76
N GLY A 67 6.42 -24.39 0.45
CA GLY A 67 6.95 -23.16 1.04
C GLY A 67 8.48 -23.21 1.13
N ASN A 68 9.13 -22.09 0.83
CA ASN A 68 10.59 -21.99 0.96
C ASN A 68 10.93 -21.96 2.46
N ASP A 69 11.59 -23.01 2.94
CA ASP A 69 12.10 -23.07 4.33
C ASP A 69 13.44 -22.34 4.50
N ASP A 70 14.06 -21.89 3.41
CA ASP A 70 15.21 -21.00 3.50
C ASP A 70 14.79 -19.63 4.07
N ASP A 71 15.65 -19.09 4.91
CA ASP A 71 15.49 -17.75 5.48
C ASP A 71 16.02 -16.67 4.52
N VAL A 72 16.85 -17.05 3.54
CA VAL A 72 17.47 -16.12 2.59
C VAL A 72 16.58 -15.98 1.34
N PRO A 73 16.13 -14.75 1.00
CA PRO A 73 15.36 -14.51 -0.21
C PRO A 73 16.15 -14.79 -1.49
N ASN A 74 15.52 -15.44 -2.47
CA ASN A 74 16.06 -15.50 -3.84
C ASN A 74 15.86 -14.17 -4.59
N GLU A 75 16.34 -14.06 -5.83
CA GLU A 75 16.27 -12.81 -6.61
C GLU A 75 14.83 -12.31 -6.84
N GLU A 76 13.89 -13.20 -7.14
CA GLU A 76 12.49 -12.83 -7.34
C GLU A 76 11.82 -12.40 -6.02
N GLU A 77 12.08 -13.14 -4.95
CA GLU A 77 11.62 -12.82 -3.60
C GLU A 77 12.19 -11.47 -3.12
N GLN A 78 13.45 -11.16 -3.46
CA GLN A 78 14.07 -9.88 -3.17
C GLN A 78 13.36 -8.74 -3.91
N LYS A 79 13.05 -8.89 -5.20
CA LYS A 79 12.26 -7.90 -5.96
C LYS A 79 10.89 -7.66 -5.32
N ILE A 80 10.24 -8.70 -4.82
CA ILE A 80 8.96 -8.57 -4.09
C ILE A 80 9.15 -7.88 -2.74
N GLY A 81 10.25 -8.15 -2.02
CA GLY A 81 10.62 -7.42 -0.81
C GLY A 81 10.81 -5.92 -1.05
N GLU A 82 11.51 -5.57 -2.13
CA GLU A 82 11.71 -4.18 -2.55
C GLU A 82 10.39 -3.52 -2.97
N LEU A 83 9.52 -4.26 -3.66
CA LEU A 83 8.16 -3.83 -3.99
C LEU A 83 7.32 -3.54 -2.73
N LEU A 84 7.36 -4.43 -1.73
CA LEU A 84 6.67 -4.23 -0.45
C LEU A 84 7.21 -3.01 0.28
N LEU A 85 8.53 -2.83 0.32
CA LEU A 85 9.15 -1.66 0.92
C LEU A 85 8.68 -0.39 0.23
N TYR A 86 8.79 -0.33 -1.10
CA TYR A 86 8.30 0.81 -1.89
C TYR A 86 6.83 1.14 -1.59
N ASN A 87 5.96 0.12 -1.58
CA ASN A 87 4.54 0.30 -1.29
C ASN A 87 4.34 0.87 0.13
N LEU A 88 5.06 0.37 1.14
CA LEU A 88 4.99 0.92 2.49
C LEU A 88 5.42 2.39 2.52
N GLU A 89 6.46 2.77 1.81
CA GLU A 89 6.97 4.15 1.77
C GLU A 89 6.01 5.12 1.08
N MET A 90 5.45 4.75 -0.07
CA MET A 90 4.54 5.62 -0.81
C MET A 90 3.14 5.69 -0.19
N LEU A 91 2.62 4.61 0.42
CA LEU A 91 1.22 4.55 0.87
C LEU A 91 0.87 5.63 1.89
N GLN A 92 1.83 6.02 2.73
CA GLN A 92 1.65 7.05 3.74
C GLN A 92 1.30 8.44 3.15
N PHE A 93 1.65 8.70 1.89
CA PHE A 93 1.53 10.01 1.26
C PHE A 93 0.51 10.07 0.12
N ASN A 94 0.16 8.92 -0.46
CA ASN A 94 -0.64 8.87 -1.69
C ASN A 94 -1.98 8.14 -1.52
N ALA A 95 -2.18 7.42 -0.42
CA ALA A 95 -3.42 6.70 -0.17
C ALA A 95 -4.54 7.65 0.27
N HIS A 96 -5.73 7.48 -0.31
CA HIS A 96 -6.90 8.29 -0.03
C HIS A 96 -7.99 7.44 0.61
N GLU A 97 -8.56 7.96 1.68
CA GLU A 97 -9.66 7.35 2.40
C GLU A 97 -10.97 7.54 1.62
N ILE A 98 -11.73 6.47 1.47
CA ILE A 98 -13.05 6.47 0.82
C ILE A 98 -14.11 6.44 1.91
N TYR A 99 -15.07 7.34 1.77
CA TYR A 99 -16.15 7.52 2.72
C TYR A 99 -17.51 7.26 2.07
N GLU A 100 -18.43 6.71 2.87
CA GLU A 100 -19.83 6.55 2.53
C GLU A 100 -20.69 7.44 3.44
N THR A 101 -21.62 8.18 2.85
CA THR A 101 -22.63 8.93 3.62
C THR A 101 -23.86 8.05 3.81
N ARG A 102 -24.17 7.71 5.07
CA ARG A 102 -25.32 6.89 5.45
C ARG A 102 -26.41 7.74 6.07
N TYR A 103 -27.65 7.45 5.69
CA TYR A 103 -28.85 8.08 6.24
C TYR A 103 -29.50 7.14 7.25
N GLU A 104 -29.95 7.65 8.40
CA GLU A 104 -30.67 6.84 9.40
C GLU A 104 -32.12 6.57 9.00
N GLN A 105 -32.73 7.48 8.22
CA GLN A 105 -34.07 7.35 7.63
C GLN A 105 -34.05 7.86 6.18
N GLU A 106 -34.97 7.39 5.34
CA GLU A 106 -35.08 7.85 3.95
C GLU A 106 -35.26 9.38 3.89
N ASN A 107 -34.40 10.06 3.13
CA ASN A 107 -34.42 11.50 2.85
C ASN A 107 -34.10 12.44 4.02
N GLU A 108 -33.55 11.97 5.14
CA GLU A 108 -33.07 12.84 6.23
C GLU A 108 -31.57 13.16 6.11
N LEU A 109 -31.24 14.27 5.44
CA LEU A 109 -29.85 14.78 5.35
C LEU A 109 -29.30 15.29 6.69
N GLU A 110 -30.16 15.76 7.60
CA GLU A 110 -29.74 16.37 8.87
C GLU A 110 -29.01 15.38 9.80
N ASN A 111 -29.33 14.09 9.70
CA ASN A 111 -28.72 13.01 10.49
C ASN A 111 -27.76 12.14 9.69
N ALA A 112 -27.32 12.60 8.51
CA ALA A 112 -26.42 11.85 7.67
C ALA A 112 -25.05 11.68 8.36
N LYS A 113 -24.55 10.43 8.41
CA LYS A 113 -23.26 10.09 9.01
C LYS A 113 -22.27 9.69 7.95
N ILE A 114 -21.06 10.24 8.03
CA ILE A 114 -19.94 9.87 7.17
C ILE A 114 -19.20 8.71 7.82
N GLY A 115 -19.14 7.57 7.13
CA GLY A 115 -18.43 6.36 7.56
C GLY A 115 -17.24 6.07 6.65
N TYR A 116 -16.09 5.77 7.24
CA TYR A 116 -14.93 5.25 6.50
C TYR A 116 -15.24 3.82 6.02
N ILE A 117 -15.06 3.56 4.72
CA ILE A 117 -15.36 2.25 4.13
C ILE A 117 -14.15 1.59 3.46
N ALA A 118 -13.20 2.35 2.94
CA ALA A 118 -12.07 1.81 2.19
C ALA A 118 -10.91 2.81 2.06
N VAL A 119 -9.81 2.34 1.48
CA VAL A 119 -8.65 3.14 1.08
C VAL A 119 -8.31 2.80 -0.37
N ALA A 120 -7.92 3.80 -1.16
CA ALA A 120 -7.55 3.61 -2.56
C ALA A 120 -6.38 4.49 -2.99
N LEU A 121 -5.78 4.11 -4.11
CA LEU A 121 -4.79 4.91 -4.82
C LEU A 121 -5.42 5.48 -6.08
N TYR A 122 -5.40 6.80 -6.19
CA TYR A 122 -5.86 7.54 -7.36
C TYR A 122 -4.64 8.24 -7.97
N PRO A 123 -3.96 7.64 -8.97
CA PRO A 123 -2.69 8.16 -9.50
C PRO A 123 -2.76 9.64 -9.90
N THR A 124 -3.85 10.06 -10.54
CA THR A 124 -4.06 11.46 -10.94
C THR A 124 -4.28 12.38 -9.75
N VAL A 125 -5.02 11.94 -8.73
CA VAL A 125 -5.32 12.76 -7.54
C VAL A 125 -4.09 12.90 -6.64
N ALA A 126 -3.24 11.87 -6.59
CA ALA A 126 -1.99 11.88 -5.82
C ALA A 126 -0.98 12.94 -6.31
N LEU A 127 -1.17 13.53 -7.50
CA LEU A 127 -0.33 14.62 -8.00
C LEU A 127 -0.70 15.99 -7.41
N PHE A 128 -1.88 16.13 -6.78
CA PHE A 128 -2.28 17.39 -6.16
C PHE A 128 -1.62 17.56 -4.80
N ASN A 129 -0.86 18.64 -4.67
CA ASN A 129 -0.30 19.04 -3.38
C ASN A 129 -1.40 19.51 -2.42
N HIS A 130 -1.09 19.46 -1.12
CA HIS A 130 -1.96 20.03 -0.11
C HIS A 130 -1.91 21.57 -0.16
N GLU A 131 -3.09 22.18 -0.15
CA GLU A 131 -3.29 23.60 0.09
C GLU A 131 -4.35 23.75 1.18
N CYS A 132 -4.15 24.66 2.13
CA CYS A 132 -5.10 24.87 3.23
C CYS A 132 -6.41 25.51 2.77
N TYR A 133 -6.40 26.18 1.61
CA TYR A 133 -7.55 26.82 0.97
C TYR A 133 -7.62 26.40 -0.50
N PRO A 134 -7.91 25.12 -0.79
CA PRO A 134 -7.77 24.59 -2.13
C PRO A 134 -8.91 25.08 -3.04
N ALA A 135 -8.62 25.25 -4.33
CA ALA A 135 -9.64 25.55 -5.34
C ALA A 135 -10.50 24.32 -5.70
N VAL A 136 -10.09 23.11 -5.30
CA VAL A 136 -10.78 21.84 -5.53
C VAL A 136 -10.82 21.00 -4.26
N THR A 137 -11.92 20.29 -4.01
CA THR A 137 -12.04 19.34 -2.90
C THR A 137 -11.59 17.96 -3.35
N ARG A 138 -10.89 17.24 -2.46
CA ARG A 138 -10.32 15.90 -2.67
C ARG A 138 -10.83 14.93 -1.61
#